data_AF-A0A314YSP7-F1
#
_entry.id   AF-A0A314YSP7-F1
#
_cell.length_a   1.000
_cell.length_b   1.000
_cell.length_c   1.000
_cell.angle_alpha   90.00
_cell.angle_beta   90.00
_cell.angle_gamma   90.00
#
_symmetry.space_group_name_H-M   'P 1'
#
loop_
_entity.id
_entity.type
_entity.pdbx_description
1 polymer ?
#
loop_
_entity_poly.entity_id
_entity_poly.type
_entity_poly.pdbx_seq_one_letter_code
_entity_poly.pdbx_strand_id
1 'polypeptide(L)'
;MAYYTRCAYLFDKDFECSVGIDGEVFIKGVTTTGEKTVCKNSQVFKMQTQNLCPPGHFSISFQLPGPVKCQEVTLSFETDGILEAIVQKKLP
;
A
#
# COMPACT_ATOMS: atom_id res chain seq x y z
N MET A 1 -5.05 -0.01 -22.21
CA MET A 1 -5.47 1.03 -21.25
C MET A 1 -5.35 0.42 -19.86
N ALA A 2 -4.93 1.18 -18.85
CA ALA A 2 -4.69 0.66 -17.49
C ALA A 2 -5.42 1.50 -16.43
N TYR A 3 -5.62 0.92 -15.26
CA TYR A 3 -5.88 1.65 -14.02
C TYR A 3 -4.56 1.90 -13.30
N TYR A 4 -4.46 3.06 -12.65
CA TYR A 4 -3.29 3.46 -11.86
C TYR A 4 -3.76 3.79 -10.45
N THR A 5 -3.14 3.15 -9.46
CA THR A 5 -3.44 3.38 -8.05
C THR A 5 -2.16 3.66 -7.28
N ARG A 6 -2.21 4.63 -6.37
CA ARG A 6 -1.14 4.91 -5.40
C ARG A 6 -1.68 4.72 -3.99
N CYS A 7 -0.96 3.95 -3.18
CA CYS A 7 -1.27 3.78 -1.76
C CYS A 7 -0.02 4.09 -0.95
N ALA A 8 -0.13 4.97 0.04
CA ALA A 8 0.94 5.11 1.02
C ALA A 8 1.07 3.80 1.79
N TYR A 9 2.27 3.23 1.84
CA TYR A 9 2.59 2.00 2.53
C TYR A 9 3.94 2.14 3.23
N LEU A 10 4.18 1.32 4.24
CA LEU A 10 5.49 1.22 4.86
C LEU A 10 6.02 -0.16 4.54
N PHE A 11 7.27 -0.21 4.07
CA PHE A 11 7.92 -1.45 3.69
C PHE A 11 8.01 -2.36 4.91
N ASP A 12 7.18 -3.40 4.91
CA ASP A 12 7.14 -4.43 5.93
C ASP A 12 7.05 -5.81 5.27
N LYS A 13 7.57 -6.84 5.95
CA LYS A 13 7.60 -8.21 5.42
C LYS A 13 6.20 -8.83 5.30
N ASP A 14 5.22 -8.29 6.03
CA ASP A 14 3.83 -8.78 6.04
C ASP A 14 2.94 -8.06 5.02
N PHE A 15 3.53 -7.35 4.05
CA PHE A 15 2.79 -6.71 2.97
C PHE A 15 2.22 -7.73 1.97
N GLU A 16 0.94 -7.57 1.62
CA GLU A 16 0.26 -8.33 0.57
C GLU A 16 -0.65 -7.42 -0.25
N CYS A 17 -0.66 -7.63 -1.57
CA CYS A 17 -1.56 -6.97 -2.51
C CYS A 17 -2.12 -8.02 -3.48
N SER A 18 -3.44 -8.02 -3.65
CA SER A 18 -4.14 -8.89 -4.59
C SER A 18 -5.15 -8.09 -5.43
N VAL A 19 -5.34 -8.55 -6.66
CA VAL A 19 -6.24 -7.92 -7.64
C VAL A 19 -7.13 -8.99 -8.25
N GLY A 20 -8.43 -8.92 -8.01
CA GLY A 20 -9.47 -9.78 -8.56
C GLY A 20 -9.81 -9.47 -10.02
N ILE A 21 -10.37 -10.44 -10.74
CA ILE A 21 -10.67 -10.34 -12.18
C ILE A 21 -11.76 -9.29 -12.46
N ASP A 22 -12.65 -9.10 -11.50
CA ASP A 22 -13.70 -8.08 -11.45
C ASP A 22 -13.17 -6.67 -11.12
N GLY A 23 -11.90 -6.56 -10.75
CA GLY A 23 -11.27 -5.31 -10.38
C GLY A 23 -11.30 -5.00 -8.88
N GLU A 24 -11.67 -5.95 -8.02
CA GLU A 24 -11.48 -5.79 -6.57
C GLU A 24 -9.97 -5.73 -6.27
N VAL A 25 -9.53 -4.73 -5.52
CA VAL A 25 -8.15 -4.61 -5.05
C VAL A 25 -8.14 -4.73 -3.54
N PHE A 26 -7.32 -5.63 -3.02
CA PHE A 26 -7.12 -5.81 -1.59
C PHE A 26 -5.65 -5.63 -1.25
N ILE A 27 -5.38 -4.80 -0.24
CA ILE A 27 -4.02 -4.55 0.25
C ILE A 27 -4.06 -4.72 1.76
N LYS A 28 -3.11 -5.48 2.31
CA LYS A 28 -2.86 -5.57 3.76
C LYS A 28 -1.37 -5.40 4.06
N GLY A 29 -1.10 -4.96 5.27
CA GLY A 29 0.28 -4.81 5.75
C GLY A 29 0.32 -4.36 7.19
N VAL A 30 1.50 -3.95 7.63
CA VAL A 30 1.75 -3.41 8.97
C VAL A 30 2.30 -2.00 8.85
N THR A 31 1.74 -1.07 9.62
CA THR A 31 2.34 0.24 9.83
C THR A 31 3.24 0.18 11.06
N THR A 32 4.46 0.71 10.95
CA THR A 32 5.41 0.86 12.07
C THR A 32 5.53 2.31 12.55
N THR A 33 4.94 3.26 11.80
CA THR A 33 4.90 4.68 12.17
C THR A 33 3.73 4.99 13.12
N GLY A 34 3.75 6.17 13.73
CA GLY A 34 2.74 6.59 14.70
C GLY A 34 3.12 6.26 16.14
N GLU A 35 4.28 5.62 16.35
CA GLU A 35 4.87 5.50 17.68
C GLU A 35 5.27 6.85 18.28
N LYS A 36 5.32 6.88 19.61
CA LYS A 36 5.82 8.07 20.35
C LYS A 36 7.31 8.31 20.10
N THR A 37 8.02 7.24 19.77
CA THR A 37 9.47 7.20 19.66
C THR A 37 9.83 6.49 18.36
N VAL A 38 10.73 7.07 17.58
CA VAL A 38 11.22 6.49 16.33
C VAL A 38 12.73 6.30 16.44
N CYS A 39 13.20 5.08 16.16
CA CYS A 39 14.63 4.76 16.13
C CYS A 39 15.12 4.74 14.68
N LYS A 40 16.01 5.66 14.31
CA LYS A 40 16.60 5.71 12.95
C LYS A 40 18.06 6.11 13.03
N ASN A 41 18.93 5.46 12.26
CA ASN A 41 20.37 5.75 12.23
C ASN A 41 21.01 5.81 13.64
N SER A 42 20.67 4.84 14.49
CA SER A 42 21.10 4.77 15.90
C SER A 42 20.75 5.98 16.77
N GLN A 43 19.75 6.77 16.35
CA GLN A 43 19.22 7.89 17.10
C GLN A 43 17.76 7.64 17.49
N VAL A 44 17.36 8.21 18.61
CA VAL A 44 16.01 8.10 19.17
C VAL A 44 15.32 9.46 19.03
N PHE A 45 14.26 9.50 18.23
CA PHE A 45 13.46 10.70 17.98
C PHE A 45 12.14 10.60 18.72
N LYS A 46 11.77 11.64 19.47
CA LYS A 46 10.46 11.72 20.13
C LYS A 46 9.52 12.57 19.29
N MET A 47 8.39 12.00 18.89
CA MET A 47 7.38 12.72 18.12
C MET A 47 6.74 13.82 18.98
N GLN A 48 6.73 15.06 18.49
CA GLN A 48 6.08 16.20 19.17
C GLN A 48 4.55 16.17 19.01
N THR A 49 4.07 15.70 17.87
CA THR A 49 2.64 15.53 17.55
C THR A 49 2.39 14.09 17.09
N GLN A 50 1.19 13.57 17.35
CA GLN A 50 0.80 12.18 17.07
C GLN A 50 -0.43 12.14 16.18
N ASN A 51 -0.30 12.70 14.98
CA ASN A 51 -1.40 12.81 14.02
C ASN A 51 -1.51 11.59 13.09
N LEU A 52 -0.60 10.61 13.24
CA LEU A 52 -0.61 9.37 12.47
C LEU A 52 -1.40 8.30 13.22
N CYS A 53 -1.99 7.37 12.47
CA CYS A 53 -2.59 6.17 13.05
C CYS A 53 -1.54 5.40 13.88
N PRO A 54 -1.94 4.71 14.96
CA PRO A 54 -1.04 3.83 15.69
C PRO A 54 -0.41 2.77 14.76
N PRO A 55 0.77 2.24 15.12
CA PRO A 55 1.32 1.07 14.47
C PRO A 55 0.36 -0.11 14.57
N GLY A 56 0.36 -0.96 13.56
CA GLY A 56 -0.41 -2.19 13.58
C GLY A 56 -0.81 -2.67 12.19
N HIS A 57 -1.56 -3.76 12.17
CA HIS A 57 -2.11 -4.30 10.94
C HIS A 57 -3.15 -3.36 10.35
N PHE A 58 -3.08 -3.19 9.03
CA PHE A 58 -4.11 -2.50 8.27
C PHE A 58 -4.53 -3.35 7.08
N SER A 59 -5.74 -3.09 6.61
CA SER A 59 -6.25 -3.59 5.34
C SER A 59 -7.07 -2.52 4.66
N ILE A 60 -6.94 -2.40 3.34
CA ILE A 60 -7.77 -1.56 2.48
C ILE A 60 -8.33 -2.40 1.34
N SER A 61 -9.58 -2.15 0.98
CA SER A 61 -10.22 -2.71 -0.21
C SER A 61 -10.92 -1.61 -0.99
N PHE A 62 -10.82 -1.66 -2.31
CA PHE A 62 -11.52 -0.76 -3.21
C PHE A 62 -11.77 -1.42 -4.56
N GLN A 63 -12.77 -0.91 -5.29
CA GLN A 63 -13.18 -1.45 -6.58
C GLN A 63 -12.64 -0.60 -7.73
N LEU A 64 -11.95 -1.22 -8.68
CA LEU A 64 -11.64 -0.60 -9.95
C LEU A 64 -12.91 -0.51 -10.82
N PRO A 65 -13.05 0.53 -11.68
CA PRO A 65 -14.26 0.74 -12.47
C PRO A 65 -14.68 -0.38 -13.45
N GLY A 66 -13.93 -1.47 -13.57
CA GLY A 66 -14.26 -2.58 -14.46
C GLY A 66 -13.24 -3.71 -14.45
N PRO A 67 -13.49 -4.77 -15.24
CA PRO A 67 -12.69 -5.98 -15.23
C PRO A 67 -11.25 -5.76 -15.68
N VAL A 68 -10.36 -6.61 -15.18
CA VAL A 68 -8.91 -6.47 -15.38
C VAL A 68 -8.28 -7.78 -15.82
N LYS A 69 -7.04 -7.69 -16.29
CA LYS A 69 -6.19 -8.85 -16.53
C LYS A 69 -5.32 -9.07 -15.30
N CYS A 70 -5.73 -9.92 -14.36
CA CYS A 70 -5.03 -10.13 -13.08
C CYS A 70 -3.56 -10.57 -13.22
N GLN A 71 -3.18 -11.15 -14.34
CA GLN A 71 -1.80 -11.58 -14.62
C GLN A 71 -0.90 -10.42 -15.10
N GLU A 72 -1.49 -9.30 -15.53
CA GLU A 72 -0.80 -8.11 -16.03
C GLU A 72 -0.89 -6.96 -14.99
N VAL A 73 -0.44 -7.26 -13.76
CA VAL A 73 -0.31 -6.29 -12.66
C VAL A 73 1.16 -6.01 -12.41
N THR A 74 1.53 -4.74 -12.39
CA THR A 74 2.87 -4.28 -12.01
C THR A 74 2.78 -3.50 -10.71
N LEU A 75 3.57 -3.93 -9.72
CA LEU A 75 3.71 -3.25 -8.43
C LEU A 75 5.09 -2.62 -8.34
N SER A 76 5.15 -1.32 -8.03
CA SER A 76 6.37 -0.61 -7.66
C SER A 76 6.32 -0.21 -6.20
N PHE A 77 7.42 -0.53 -5.51
CA PHE A 77 7.64 -0.22 -4.11
C PHE A 77 8.68 0.91 -4.04
N GLU A 78 8.20 2.15 -4.08
CA GLU A 78 9.08 3.31 -4.07
C GLU A 78 9.67 3.55 -2.66
N THR A 79 10.89 4.10 -2.62
CA THR A 79 11.62 4.35 -1.36
C THR A 79 11.02 5.48 -0.52
N ASP A 80 10.03 6.19 -1.05
CA ASP A 80 9.26 7.23 -0.38
C ASP A 80 8.07 6.67 0.43
N GLY A 81 7.84 5.35 0.40
CA GLY A 81 6.69 4.72 1.06
C GLY A 81 5.41 4.84 0.26
N ILE A 82 5.49 4.88 -1.08
CA ILE A 82 4.32 4.85 -1.96
C ILE A 82 4.34 3.60 -2.85
N LEU A 83 3.28 2.82 -2.73
CA LEU A 83 3.01 1.63 -3.53
C LEU A 83 2.28 2.14 -4.75
N GLU A 84 2.83 1.89 -5.93
CA GLU A 84 2.11 2.12 -7.16
C GLU A 84 1.73 0.80 -7.79
N ALA A 85 0.47 0.70 -8.21
CA ALA A 85 -0.08 -0.45 -8.90
C ALA A 85 -0.59 -0.01 -10.27
N ILE A 86 -0.05 -0.65 -11.31
CA ILE A 86 -0.53 -0.52 -12.69
C ILE A 86 -1.26 -1.81 -13.03
N VAL A 87 -2.57 -1.70 -13.28
CA VAL A 87 -3.45 -2.84 -13.55
C VAL A 87 -4.01 -2.71 -14.96
N GLN A 88 -3.72 -3.67 -15.85
CA GLN A 88 -4.22 -3.63 -17.22
C GLN A 88 -5.74 -3.89 -17.27
N LYS A 89 -6.46 -3.02 -17.99
CA LYS A 89 -7.90 -3.20 -18.22
C LYS A 89 -8.13 -4.39 -19.14
N LYS A 90 -9.18 -5.16 -18.85
CA LYS A 90 -9.71 -6.11 -19.83
C LYS A 90 -10.63 -5.33 -20.77
N LEU A 91 -10.17 -5.13 -22.01
CA LEU A 91 -11.00 -4.55 -23.05
C LEU A 91 -12.07 -5.56 -23.50
N PRO A 92 -13.27 -5.09 -23.89
CA PRO A 92 -14.28 -5.96 -24.50
C PRO A 92 -13.76 -6.65 -25.77
#